data_AF-A0A931ZWZ7-F1
#
_entry.id   AF-A0A931ZWZ7-F1
#
_cell.length_a   1.000
_cell.length_b   1.000
_cell.length_c   1.000
_cell.angle_alpha   90.00
_cell.angle_beta   90.00
_cell.angle_gamma   90.00
#
_symmetry.space_group_name_H-M   'P 1'
#
loop_
_entity.id
_entity.type
_entity.pdbx_description
1 polymer ?
#
loop_
_entity_poly.entity_id
_entity_poly.type
_entity_poly.pdbx_seq_one_letter_code
_entity_poly.pdbx_strand_id
1 'polypeptide(L)'
;METTFFWIVWIIIASWLLRTFYFSYKKNKAEQLWLVSLGINFLVFLLFFLPWMPKELGGKTGWELFSSGNLFVTIMLLLLALTEALLITKQDNLIKLATLTHVSNSVVFIFGMTRILPGTFTLQASGLAAIIAALLLLVGNVTMLFLHQQLELKRKTARRKKRSKRR
;
A
#
# COMPACT_ATOMS: atom_id res chain seq x y z
N MET A 1 -28.16 10.36 -5.70
CA MET A 1 -27.43 11.63 -5.92
C MET A 1 -26.12 11.68 -5.13
N GLU A 2 -26.07 11.21 -3.88
CA GLU A 2 -24.85 11.19 -3.06
C GLU A 2 -23.69 10.36 -3.66
N THR A 3 -24.00 9.23 -4.30
CA THR A 3 -23.02 8.39 -4.99
C THR A 3 -22.37 9.08 -6.19
N THR A 4 -23.13 9.87 -6.96
CA THR A 4 -22.60 10.59 -8.12
C THR A 4 -21.62 11.69 -7.70
N PHE A 5 -21.93 12.42 -6.62
CA PHE A 5 -21.05 13.45 -6.08
C PHE A 5 -19.73 12.85 -5.59
N PHE A 6 -19.78 11.71 -4.88
CA PHE A 6 -18.59 10.98 -4.45
C PHE A 6 -17.66 10.64 -5.63
N TRP A 7 -18.20 10.08 -6.72
CA TRP A 7 -17.39 9.74 -7.89
C TRP A 7 -16.81 10.96 -8.61
N ILE A 8 -17.55 12.07 -8.70
CA ILE A 8 -17.05 13.31 -9.30
C ILE A 8 -15.87 13.87 -8.50
N VAL A 9 -16.02 13.97 -7.19
CA VAL A 9 -14.93 14.43 -6.29
C VAL A 9 -13.72 13.51 -6.42
N TRP A 10 -13.95 12.20 -6.49
CA TRP A 10 -12.89 11.20 -6.65
C TRP A 10 -12.14 11.35 -7.98
N ILE A 11 -12.86 11.56 -9.09
CA ILE A 11 -12.26 11.80 -10.42
C ILE A 11 -11.41 13.07 -10.42
N ILE A 12 -11.88 14.14 -9.79
CA ILE A 12 -11.13 15.41 -9.71
C ILE A 12 -9.84 15.20 -8.92
N ILE A 13 -9.91 14.55 -7.75
CA ILE A 13 -8.74 14.27 -6.91
C ILE A 13 -7.75 13.36 -7.65
N ALA A 14 -8.23 12.31 -8.29
CA ALA A 14 -7.40 11.39 -9.07
C ALA A 14 -6.72 12.10 -10.23
N SER A 15 -7.45 12.92 -10.98
CA SER A 15 -6.90 13.71 -12.09
C SER A 15 -5.84 14.70 -11.62
N TRP A 16 -6.06 15.34 -10.48
CA TRP A 16 -5.11 16.28 -9.88
C TRP A 16 -3.83 15.58 -9.39
N LEU A 17 -3.97 14.42 -8.72
CA LEU A 17 -2.85 13.59 -8.29
C LEU A 17 -2.03 13.09 -9.49
N LEU A 18 -2.70 12.58 -10.53
CA LEU A 18 -2.06 12.17 -11.78
C LEU A 18 -1.28 13.35 -12.39
N ARG A 19 -1.90 14.51 -12.57
CA ARG A 19 -1.20 15.68 -13.11
C ARG A 19 0.03 16.07 -12.28
N THR A 20 -0.08 15.99 -10.97
CA THR A 20 0.97 16.39 -10.04
C THR A 20 2.12 15.39 -10.01
N PHE A 21 1.86 14.09 -9.96
CA PHE A 21 2.89 13.07 -9.76
C PHE A 21 3.33 12.34 -11.03
N TYR A 22 2.59 12.45 -12.14
CA TYR A 22 2.87 11.66 -13.34
C TYR A 22 3.86 12.33 -14.32
N PHE A 23 3.83 13.66 -14.48
CA PHE A 23 4.47 14.31 -15.64
C PHE A 23 5.87 14.89 -15.42
N SER A 24 6.29 15.15 -14.19
CA SER A 24 7.60 15.76 -13.92
C SER A 24 8.29 15.09 -12.74
N TYR A 25 9.57 14.73 -12.90
CA TYR A 25 10.39 14.31 -11.76
C TYR A 25 10.68 15.51 -10.86
N LYS A 26 10.39 15.38 -9.56
CA LYS A 26 10.92 16.28 -8.53
C LYS A 26 11.45 15.46 -7.36
N LYS A 27 12.70 15.71 -6.93
CA LYS A 27 13.34 14.96 -5.83
C LYS A 27 12.48 14.94 -4.56
N ASN A 28 11.93 16.09 -4.18
CA ASN A 28 11.06 16.22 -3.00
C ASN A 28 9.78 15.38 -3.10
N LYS A 29 9.23 15.19 -4.31
CA LYS A 29 8.04 14.34 -4.51
C LYS A 29 8.35 12.87 -4.27
N ALA A 30 9.50 12.40 -4.77
CA ALA A 30 9.93 11.02 -4.54
C ALA A 30 10.20 10.76 -3.05
N GLU A 31 10.79 11.73 -2.35
CA GLU A 31 11.05 11.63 -0.91
C GLU A 31 9.77 11.66 -0.07
N GLN A 32 8.81 12.51 -0.42
CA GLN A 32 7.47 12.51 0.18
C GLN A 32 6.74 11.19 -0.05
N LEU A 33 6.72 10.67 -1.27
CA LEU A 33 6.09 9.38 -1.58
C LEU A 33 6.75 8.23 -0.82
N TRP A 34 8.07 8.27 -0.67
CA TRP A 34 8.81 7.28 0.13
C TRP A 34 8.41 7.32 1.62
N LEU A 35 8.37 8.52 2.23
CA LEU A 35 7.93 8.69 3.62
C LEU A 35 6.49 8.25 3.83
N VAL A 36 5.59 8.62 2.90
CA VAL A 36 4.18 8.23 2.96
C VAL A 36 4.03 6.72 2.85
N SER A 37 4.75 6.05 1.93
CA SER A 37 4.70 4.60 1.80
C SER A 37 5.20 3.88 3.06
N LEU A 38 6.28 4.36 3.69
CA LEU A 38 6.73 3.83 4.98
C LEU A 38 5.67 4.04 6.07
N GLY A 39 5.13 5.26 6.17
CA GLY A 39 4.08 5.57 7.14
C GLY A 39 2.86 4.67 6.97
N ILE A 40 2.43 4.40 5.74
CA ILE A 40 1.31 3.50 5.44
C ILE A 40 1.63 2.07 5.89
N ASN A 41 2.78 1.52 5.51
CA ASN A 41 3.18 0.17 5.95
C ASN A 41 3.23 0.05 7.47
N PHE A 42 3.84 1.04 8.12
CA PHE A 42 3.94 1.09 9.57
C PHE A 42 2.57 1.16 10.24
N LEU A 43 1.64 1.98 9.71
CA LEU A 43 0.27 2.04 10.20
C LEU A 43 -0.46 0.71 10.02
N VAL A 44 -0.32 0.04 8.87
CA VAL A 44 -0.90 -1.30 8.65
C VAL A 44 -0.29 -2.32 9.63
N PHE A 45 1.00 -2.22 9.92
CA PHE A 45 1.65 -3.04 10.96
C PHE A 45 1.07 -2.75 12.35
N LEU A 46 0.80 -1.49 12.71
CA LEU A 46 0.15 -1.18 13.98
C LEU A 46 -1.29 -1.72 14.05
N LEU A 47 -2.05 -1.63 12.95
CA LEU A 47 -3.40 -2.18 12.87
C LEU A 47 -3.43 -3.70 13.06
N PHE A 48 -2.31 -4.39 12.84
CA PHE A 48 -2.17 -5.83 13.04
C PHE A 48 -2.48 -6.29 14.49
N PHE A 49 -2.26 -5.40 15.46
CA PHE A 49 -2.51 -5.67 16.88
C PHE A 49 -3.95 -5.37 17.30
N LEU A 50 -4.77 -4.81 16.40
CA LEU A 50 -6.19 -4.58 16.64
C LEU A 50 -7.05 -5.76 16.17
N PRO A 51 -8.30 -5.87 16.65
CA PRO A 51 -9.20 -6.94 16.21
C PRO A 51 -9.47 -6.85 14.71
N TRP A 52 -9.25 -7.95 14.00
CA TRP A 52 -9.51 -8.07 12.55
C TRP A 52 -10.80 -8.82 12.26
N MET A 53 -11.24 -9.62 13.22
CA MET A 53 -12.51 -10.32 13.18
C MET A 53 -13.55 -9.61 14.06
N PRO A 54 -14.82 -9.63 13.67
CA PRO A 54 -15.90 -9.15 14.51
C PRO A 54 -16.07 -10.08 15.72
N LYS A 55 -16.68 -9.58 16.80
CA LYS A 55 -16.74 -10.31 18.09
C LYS A 55 -17.51 -11.62 17.98
N GLU A 56 -18.51 -11.67 17.10
CA GLU A 56 -19.33 -12.87 16.81
C GLU A 56 -18.48 -14.03 16.27
N LEU A 57 -17.36 -13.72 15.62
CA LEU A 57 -16.42 -14.70 15.07
C LEU A 57 -15.16 -14.86 15.93
N GLY A 58 -15.24 -14.47 17.20
CA GLY A 58 -14.18 -14.63 18.19
C GLY A 58 -13.23 -13.44 18.33
N GLY A 59 -13.45 -12.34 17.60
CA GLY A 59 -12.77 -11.07 17.85
C GLY A 59 -11.25 -11.08 17.68
N LYS A 60 -10.70 -12.05 16.94
CA LYS A 60 -9.25 -12.28 16.84
C LYS A 60 -8.52 -11.11 16.21
N THR A 61 -7.37 -10.77 16.76
CA THR A 61 -6.41 -9.81 16.20
C THR A 61 -5.59 -10.44 15.08
N GLY A 62 -4.92 -9.62 14.26
CA GLY A 62 -3.95 -10.11 13.27
C GLY A 62 -2.83 -10.93 13.92
N TRP A 63 -2.35 -10.50 15.10
CA TRP A 63 -1.33 -11.22 15.87
C TRP A 63 -1.78 -12.61 16.33
N GLU A 64 -3.01 -12.73 16.82
CA GLU A 64 -3.56 -14.03 17.24
C GLU A 64 -3.77 -14.94 16.03
N LEU A 65 -4.21 -14.40 14.89
CA LEU A 65 -4.36 -15.17 13.67
C LEU A 65 -3.01 -15.70 13.17
N PHE A 66 -1.96 -14.87 13.20
CA PHE A 66 -0.59 -15.31 12.91
C PHE A 66 -0.10 -16.37 13.88
N SER A 67 -0.26 -16.15 15.19
CA SER A 67 0.16 -17.09 16.23
C SER A 67 -0.60 -18.43 16.15
N SER A 68 -1.83 -18.41 15.64
CA SER A 68 -2.61 -19.63 15.36
C SER A 68 -2.21 -20.37 14.08
N GLY A 69 -1.19 -19.89 13.36
CA GLY A 69 -0.67 -20.50 12.14
C GLY A 69 -1.51 -20.20 10.88
N ASN A 70 -2.30 -19.13 10.87
CA ASN A 70 -3.07 -18.77 9.67
C ASN A 70 -2.12 -18.39 8.52
N LEU A 71 -2.09 -19.23 7.48
CA LEU A 71 -1.17 -19.10 6.36
C LEU A 71 -1.24 -17.73 5.67
N PHE A 72 -2.44 -17.20 5.42
CA PHE A 72 -2.61 -15.92 4.72
C PHE A 72 -2.07 -14.76 5.54
N VAL A 73 -2.37 -14.74 6.84
CA VAL A 73 -1.90 -13.70 7.76
C VAL A 73 -0.37 -13.79 7.92
N THR A 74 0.18 -14.99 7.98
CA THR A 74 1.64 -15.22 8.00
C THR A 74 2.33 -14.69 6.75
N ILE A 75 1.84 -15.06 5.56
CA ILE A 75 2.40 -14.56 4.30
C ILE A 75 2.29 -13.04 4.22
N MET A 76 1.15 -12.48 4.62
CA MET A 76 0.94 -11.04 4.63
C MET A 76 1.93 -10.32 5.56
N LEU A 77 2.14 -10.82 6.78
CA LEU A 77 3.10 -10.23 7.72
C LEU A 77 4.53 -10.27 7.16
N LEU A 78 4.93 -11.38 6.53
CA LEU A 78 6.23 -11.52 5.88
C LEU A 78 6.39 -10.55 4.71
N LEU A 79 5.38 -10.41 3.85
CA LEU A 79 5.39 -9.47 2.74
C LEU A 79 5.45 -8.03 3.22
N LEU A 80 4.75 -7.70 4.31
CA LEU A 80 4.76 -6.36 4.90
C LEU A 80 6.15 -6.02 5.47
N ALA A 81 6.73 -6.93 6.26
CA ALA A 81 8.10 -6.77 6.79
C ALA A 81 9.14 -6.68 5.67
N LEU A 82 9.02 -7.51 4.64
CA LEU A 82 9.91 -7.47 3.47
C LEU A 82 9.79 -6.15 2.71
N THR A 83 8.57 -5.64 2.53
CA THR A 83 8.36 -4.33 1.87
C THR A 83 9.05 -3.22 2.64
N GLU A 84 8.91 -3.21 3.97
CA GLU A 84 9.54 -2.22 4.85
C GLU A 84 11.07 -2.28 4.76
N ALA A 85 11.65 -3.47 4.87
CA ALA A 85 13.08 -3.68 4.73
C ALA A 85 13.60 -3.20 3.38
N LEU A 86 12.90 -3.51 2.29
CA LEU A 86 13.27 -3.07 0.94
C LEU A 86 13.17 -1.54 0.79
N LEU A 87 12.15 -0.90 1.38
CA LEU A 87 12.00 0.56 1.33
C LEU A 87 13.13 1.28 2.07
N ILE A 88 13.58 0.77 3.22
CA ILE A 88 14.65 1.38 4.02
C ILE A 88 15.97 1.47 3.23
N THR A 89 16.27 0.49 2.36
CA THR A 89 17.51 0.48 1.58
C THR A 89 17.65 1.67 0.61
N LYS A 90 16.54 2.32 0.24
CA LYS A 90 16.47 3.43 -0.76
C LYS A 90 17.12 3.11 -2.12
N GLN A 91 17.40 1.85 -2.43
CA GLN A 91 17.99 1.47 -3.71
C GLN A 91 16.92 1.40 -4.79
N ASP A 92 17.11 2.09 -5.92
CA ASP A 92 16.12 2.16 -6.99
C ASP A 92 15.67 0.78 -7.51
N ASN A 93 16.56 -0.22 -7.54
CA ASN A 93 16.19 -1.59 -7.99
C ASN A 93 15.34 -2.32 -6.94
N LEU A 94 15.67 -2.13 -5.66
CA LEU A 94 14.92 -2.73 -4.55
C LEU A 94 13.55 -2.07 -4.38
N ILE A 95 13.38 -0.80 -4.74
CA ILE A 95 12.07 -0.13 -4.73
C ILE A 95 11.11 -0.76 -5.74
N LYS A 96 11.61 -1.29 -6.86
CA LYS A 96 10.77 -2.06 -7.79
C LYS A 96 10.23 -3.32 -7.12
N LEU A 97 11.10 -4.05 -6.44
CA LEU A 97 10.73 -5.25 -5.71
C LEU A 97 9.76 -4.89 -4.58
N ALA A 98 10.04 -3.83 -3.81
CA ALA A 98 9.17 -3.34 -2.75
C ALA A 98 7.76 -3.01 -3.28
N THR A 99 7.66 -2.38 -4.45
CA THR A 99 6.37 -2.08 -5.09
C THR A 99 5.61 -3.36 -5.42
N LEU A 100 6.29 -4.35 -6.00
CA LEU A 100 5.70 -5.64 -6.31
C LEU A 100 5.25 -6.37 -5.04
N THR A 101 6.11 -6.43 -4.01
CA THR A 101 5.82 -7.05 -2.73
C THR A 101 4.61 -6.39 -2.04
N HIS A 102 4.52 -5.06 -2.06
CA HIS A 102 3.40 -4.33 -1.45
C HIS A 102 2.06 -4.59 -2.18
N VAL A 103 2.10 -4.62 -3.52
CA VAL A 103 0.92 -4.96 -4.34
C VAL A 103 0.49 -6.41 -4.08
N SER A 104 1.45 -7.34 -4.07
CA SER A 104 1.18 -8.74 -3.70
C SER A 104 0.61 -8.85 -2.29
N ASN A 105 1.10 -8.05 -1.34
CA ASN A 105 0.58 -8.03 0.03
C ASN A 105 -0.89 -7.62 0.07
N SER A 106 -1.27 -6.59 -0.71
CA SER A 106 -2.67 -6.16 -0.81
C SER A 106 -3.58 -7.26 -1.37
N VAL A 107 -3.12 -7.98 -2.39
CA VAL A 107 -3.87 -9.11 -2.98
C VAL A 107 -4.02 -10.25 -1.98
N VAL A 108 -2.93 -10.64 -1.31
CA VAL A 108 -2.94 -11.68 -0.27
C VAL A 108 -3.85 -11.29 0.88
N PHE A 109 -3.82 -10.03 1.31
CA PHE A 109 -4.68 -9.53 2.38
C PHE A 109 -6.16 -9.63 2.01
N ILE A 110 -6.56 -9.07 0.86
CA ILE A 110 -7.96 -9.09 0.42
C ILE A 110 -8.44 -10.54 0.26
N PHE A 111 -7.65 -11.38 -0.39
CA PHE A 111 -8.00 -12.80 -0.56
C PHE A 111 -8.06 -13.53 0.78
N GLY A 112 -7.10 -13.32 1.68
CA GLY A 112 -7.08 -13.89 3.02
C GLY A 112 -8.31 -13.50 3.84
N MET A 113 -8.70 -12.22 3.81
CA MET A 113 -9.87 -11.74 4.53
C MET A 113 -11.17 -12.34 3.99
N THR A 114 -11.32 -12.53 2.67
CA THR A 114 -12.50 -13.24 2.12
C THR A 114 -12.59 -14.70 2.55
N ARG A 115 -11.47 -15.34 2.91
CA ARG A 115 -11.44 -16.70 3.46
C ARG A 115 -11.67 -16.73 4.97
N ILE A 116 -11.15 -15.75 5.71
CA ILE A 116 -11.24 -15.67 7.17
C ILE A 116 -12.63 -15.21 7.63
N LEU A 117 -13.28 -14.34 6.86
CA LEU A 117 -14.61 -13.80 7.14
C LEU A 117 -15.62 -14.28 6.08
N PRO A 118 -15.96 -15.57 6.02
CA PRO A 118 -16.98 -16.04 5.10
C PRO A 118 -18.36 -15.59 5.55
N GLY A 119 -19.11 -14.96 4.64
CA GLY A 119 -20.52 -14.61 4.85
C GLY A 119 -20.77 -13.12 5.08
N THR A 120 -21.95 -12.83 5.64
CA THR A 120 -22.37 -11.46 5.98
C THR A 120 -22.38 -11.30 7.48
N PHE A 121 -21.88 -10.17 7.96
CA PHE A 121 -21.83 -9.82 9.37
C PHE A 121 -22.14 -8.33 9.51
N THR A 122 -22.71 -7.95 10.65
CA THR A 122 -22.95 -6.54 10.96
C THR A 122 -21.62 -5.85 11.20
N LEU A 123 -21.38 -4.74 10.50
CA LEU A 123 -20.15 -3.97 10.67
C LEU A 123 -20.14 -3.33 12.07
N GLN A 124 -19.28 -3.83 12.95
CA GLN A 124 -19.02 -3.25 14.26
C GLN A 124 -17.69 -2.53 14.29
N ALA A 125 -17.55 -1.58 15.21
CA ALA A 125 -16.33 -0.81 15.39
C ALA A 125 -15.09 -1.69 15.61
N SER A 126 -15.25 -2.86 16.25
CA SER A 126 -14.16 -3.81 16.46
C SER A 126 -13.61 -4.42 15.16
N GLY A 127 -14.42 -4.52 14.09
CA GLY A 127 -13.97 -5.06 12.80
C GLY A 127 -13.38 -4.02 11.85
N LEU A 128 -13.37 -2.73 12.23
CA LEU A 128 -12.94 -1.65 11.33
C LEU A 128 -11.44 -1.70 11.00
N ALA A 129 -10.60 -2.26 11.88
CA ALA A 129 -9.15 -2.25 11.68
C ALA A 129 -8.75 -2.98 10.39
N ALA A 130 -9.38 -4.12 10.07
CA ALA A 130 -9.11 -4.85 8.83
C ALA A 130 -9.53 -4.05 7.58
N ILE A 131 -10.64 -3.31 7.65
CA ILE A 131 -11.09 -2.45 6.55
C ILE A 131 -10.15 -1.28 6.35
N ILE A 132 -9.76 -0.60 7.44
CA ILE A 132 -8.81 0.50 7.39
C ILE A 132 -7.46 0.01 6.85
N ALA A 133 -7.00 -1.17 7.27
CA ALA A 133 -5.79 -1.79 6.75
C ALA A 133 -5.90 -2.06 5.24
N ALA A 134 -7.04 -2.58 4.75
CA ALA A 134 -7.29 -2.77 3.32
C ALA A 134 -7.20 -1.44 2.55
N LEU A 135 -7.84 -0.39 3.06
CA LEU A 135 -7.84 0.93 2.44
C LEU A 135 -6.43 1.54 2.43
N LEU A 136 -5.68 1.42 3.53
CA LEU A 136 -4.29 1.86 3.61
C LEU A 136 -3.40 1.11 2.64
N LEU A 137 -3.53 -0.21 2.53
CA LEU A 137 -2.79 -1.03 1.56
C LEU A 137 -3.11 -0.61 0.11
N LEU A 138 -4.38 -0.31 -0.20
CA LEU A 138 -4.77 0.21 -1.52
C LEU A 138 -4.17 1.58 -1.82
N VAL A 139 -4.21 2.51 -0.85
CA VAL A 139 -3.55 3.82 -0.98
C VAL A 139 -2.03 3.65 -1.12
N GLY A 140 -1.44 2.73 -0.36
CA GLY A 140 -0.04 2.36 -0.41
C GLY A 140 0.39 1.83 -1.77
N ASN A 141 -0.46 1.05 -2.45
CA ASN A 141 -0.20 0.63 -3.83
C ASN A 141 -0.04 1.84 -4.76
N VAL A 142 -0.92 2.83 -4.65
CA VAL A 142 -0.86 4.05 -5.47
C VAL A 142 0.41 4.84 -5.18
N THR A 143 0.78 5.01 -3.90
CA THR A 143 2.00 5.75 -3.53
C THR A 143 3.26 5.03 -3.99
N MET A 144 3.31 3.70 -3.86
CA MET A 144 4.44 2.87 -4.32
C MET A 144 4.58 2.89 -5.85
N LEU A 145 3.47 2.83 -6.59
CA LEU A 145 3.48 2.95 -8.05
C LEU A 145 3.96 4.33 -8.50
N PHE A 146 3.49 5.41 -7.86
CA PHE A 146 4.00 6.75 -8.16
C PHE A 146 5.48 6.92 -7.78
N LEU A 147 5.92 6.33 -6.68
CA LEU A 147 7.34 6.34 -6.29
C LEU A 147 8.19 5.64 -7.35
N HIS A 148 7.77 4.46 -7.79
CA HIS A 148 8.42 3.72 -8.87
C HIS A 148 8.53 4.57 -10.14
N GLN A 149 7.41 5.20 -10.55
CA GLN A 149 7.36 6.05 -11.73
C GLN A 149 8.33 7.25 -11.62
N GLN A 150 8.37 7.92 -10.46
CA GLN A 150 9.28 9.05 -10.23
C GLN A 150 10.74 8.63 -10.39
N LEU A 151 11.12 7.45 -9.90
CA LEU A 151 12.47 6.91 -10.06
C LEU A 151 12.77 6.54 -11.52
N GLU A 152 11.79 6.03 -12.25
CA GLU A 152 11.95 5.77 -13.68
C GLU A 152 12.18 7.06 -14.48
N LEU A 153 11.44 8.13 -14.17
CA LEU A 153 11.63 9.45 -14.78
C LEU A 153 13.02 10.02 -14.47
N LYS A 154 13.52 9.89 -13.24
CA LYS A 154 14.90 10.25 -12.86
C LYS A 154 15.92 9.56 -13.75
N ARG A 155 15.77 8.25 -13.96
CA ARG A 155 16.66 7.44 -14.83
C ARG A 155 16.60 7.88 -16.28
N LYS A 156 15.40 8.15 -16.82
CA LYS A 156 15.22 8.63 -18.21
C LYS A 156 15.91 9.99 -18.43
N THR A 157 15.74 10.92 -17.50
CA THR A 157 16.37 12.25 -17.56
C THR A 157 17.90 12.17 -17.47
N ALA A 158 18.43 11.33 -16.57
CA ALA A 158 19.88 11.10 -16.46
C ALA A 158 20.49 10.51 -17.75
N ARG A 159 19.80 9.53 -18.37
CA ARG A 159 20.22 8.94 -19.66
C ARG A 159 20.22 9.98 -20.79
N ARG A 160 19.20 10.84 -20.87
CA ARG A 160 19.13 11.92 -21.87
C ARG A 160 20.29 12.91 -21.72
N LYS A 161 20.58 13.36 -20.49
CA LYS A 161 21.71 14.27 -20.20
C LYS A 161 23.08 13.65 -20.55
N LYS A 162 23.25 12.34 -20.33
CA LYS A 162 24.49 11.62 -20.73
C LYS A 162 24.65 11.54 -22.25
N ARG A 163 23.55 11.42 -23.00
CA ARG A 163 23.56 11.41 -24.47
C ARG A 163 23.85 12.79 -25.07
N SER A 164 23.32 13.87 -24.50
CA SER A 164 23.59 15.23 -25.02
C SER A 164 25.02 15.69 -24.78
N LYS A 165 25.71 15.20 -23.75
CA LYS A 165 27.13 15.49 -23.49
C LYS A 165 28.11 14.74 -24.40
N ARG A 166 27.63 13.75 -25.16
CA ARG A 166 28.45 12.93 -26.08
C ARG A 166 28.30 13.36 -27.55
N ARG A 167 27.37 14.27 -27.84
CA ARG A 167 27.21 14.93 -29.13
C ARG A 167 27.82 16.31 -29.03
#